data_AF-A0A969D036-F1
#
_entry.id   AF-A0A969D036-F1
#
_cell.length_a   1.000
_cell.length_b   1.000
_cell.length_c   1.000
_cell.angle_alpha   90.00
_cell.angle_beta   90.00
_cell.angle_gamma   90.00
#
_symmetry.space_group_name_H-M   'P 1'
#
loop_
_entity.id
_entity.type
_entity.pdbx_description
1 polymer ?
#
loop_
_entity_poly.entity_id
_entity_poly.type
_entity_poly.pdbx_seq_one_letter_code
_entity_poly.pdbx_strand_id
1 'polypeptide(L)'
;MIQPTQTLLRWKTAEEQNVAYFEVQQSCSGDGFQVLAQLPASGVYQGASYSYSLESRQASCYYRVVAVDWDGFRSPSSVIRASGSAVPALSLQASEGALRLINPSSFDVSLRVSTLQGQTAIGPIRLAPGAHSTWSCPPGVYLIQVEEPEPRVYKVVVP
;
A
#
# COMPACT_ATOMS: atom_id res chain seq x y z
N MET A 1 -5.44 -14.45 14.21
CA MET A 1 -4.95 -14.98 12.94
C MET A 1 -5.19 -13.92 11.87
N ILE A 2 -4.13 -13.36 11.29
CA ILE A 2 -4.25 -12.33 10.23
C ILE A 2 -4.44 -13.08 8.91
N GLN A 3 -5.57 -12.88 8.24
CA GLN A 3 -5.74 -13.36 6.86
C GLN A 3 -5.04 -12.37 5.93
N PRO A 4 -4.15 -12.81 5.02
CA PRO A 4 -3.57 -11.93 4.02
C PRO A 4 -4.68 -11.35 3.15
N THR A 5 -4.65 -10.04 2.89
CA THR A 5 -5.49 -9.41 1.87
C THR A 5 -5.04 -9.93 0.50
N GLN A 6 -5.82 -10.85 -0.07
CA GLN A 6 -5.55 -11.38 -1.40
C GLN A 6 -5.94 -10.34 -2.46
N THR A 7 -4.97 -9.84 -3.22
CA THR A 7 -5.21 -8.98 -4.38
C THR A 7 -5.17 -9.85 -5.63
N LEU A 8 -6.19 -9.75 -6.50
CA LEU A 8 -6.25 -10.53 -7.73
C LEU A 8 -6.04 -9.62 -8.94
N LEU A 9 -4.88 -9.76 -9.59
CA LEU A 9 -4.61 -9.10 -10.86
C LEU A 9 -5.24 -9.92 -11.99
N ARG A 10 -5.94 -9.26 -12.90
CA ARG A 10 -6.50 -9.87 -14.12
C ARG A 10 -6.18 -8.99 -15.31
N TRP A 11 -5.71 -9.61 -16.39
CA TRP A 11 -5.49 -8.92 -17.65
C TRP A 11 -5.86 -9.81 -18.82
N LYS A 12 -6.01 -9.18 -19.98
CA LYS A 12 -6.27 -9.83 -21.25
C LYS A 12 -5.32 -9.29 -22.30
N THR A 13 -4.91 -10.16 -23.20
CA THR A 13 -4.15 -9.80 -24.39
C THR A 13 -5.10 -9.78 -25.58
N ALA A 14 -4.83 -8.91 -26.55
CA ALA A 14 -5.57 -8.91 -27.82
C ALA A 14 -4.99 -9.93 -28.81
N GLU A 15 -3.66 -10.05 -28.81
CA GLU A 15 -2.88 -10.98 -29.62
C GLU A 15 -1.54 -11.24 -28.91
N GLU A 16 -0.98 -12.44 -29.08
CA GLU A 16 0.30 -12.83 -28.47
C GLU A 16 1.35 -13.27 -29.50
N GLN A 17 1.21 -12.79 -30.74
CA GLN A 17 2.21 -13.02 -31.77
C GLN A 17 3.54 -12.39 -31.32
N ASN A 18 4.58 -13.21 -31.28
CA ASN A 18 5.91 -12.85 -30.79
C ASN A 18 5.96 -12.43 -29.31
N VAL A 19 5.13 -13.00 -28.43
CA VAL A 19 5.31 -12.84 -26.97
C VAL A 19 5.83 -14.13 -26.39
N ALA A 20 6.94 -14.06 -25.64
CA ALA A 20 7.51 -15.20 -24.94
C ALA A 20 6.84 -15.39 -23.58
N TYR A 21 6.72 -14.30 -22.80
CA TYR A 21 6.13 -14.34 -21.46
C TYR A 21 5.67 -12.96 -20.98
N PHE A 22 4.96 -12.96 -19.86
CA PHE A 22 4.55 -11.78 -19.13
C PHE A 22 5.24 -11.72 -17.77
N GLU A 23 5.79 -10.58 -17.41
CA GLU A 23 6.25 -10.29 -16.05
C GLU A 23 5.16 -9.52 -15.31
N VAL A 24 4.74 -10.03 -14.16
CA VAL A 24 3.95 -9.26 -13.18
C VAL A 24 4.93 -8.48 -12.33
N GLN A 25 4.82 -7.16 -12.33
CA GLN A 25 5.72 -6.29 -11.57
C GLN A 25 4.95 -5.47 -10.53
N GLN A 26 5.62 -5.15 -9.42
CA GLN A 26 5.08 -4.37 -8.31
C GLN A 26 6.03 -3.25 -7.90
N SER A 27 5.46 -2.11 -7.50
CA SER A 27 6.15 -1.04 -6.78
C SER A 27 5.30 -0.60 -5.61
N CYS A 28 5.86 -0.53 -4.40
CA CYS A 28 5.10 -0.07 -3.22
C CYS A 28 5.64 1.24 -2.63
N SER A 29 6.89 1.58 -2.92
CA SER A 29 7.48 2.88 -2.61
C SER A 29 7.25 3.93 -3.70
N GLY A 30 6.74 3.54 -4.88
CA GLY A 30 6.65 4.42 -6.06
C GLY A 30 7.95 4.51 -6.86
N ASP A 31 9.08 4.10 -6.26
CA ASP A 31 10.41 4.21 -6.84
C ASP A 31 10.89 2.82 -7.31
N GLY A 32 10.62 2.51 -8.58
CA GLY A 32 11.06 1.27 -9.23
C GLY A 32 10.09 0.10 -9.09
N PHE A 33 10.12 -0.79 -10.09
CA PHE A 33 9.27 -1.98 -10.17
C PHE A 33 10.12 -3.24 -10.02
N GLN A 34 9.75 -4.13 -9.10
CA GLN A 34 10.32 -5.46 -8.96
C GLN A 34 9.46 -6.50 -9.67
N VAL A 35 10.09 -7.53 -10.25
CA VAL A 35 9.38 -8.67 -10.84
C VAL A 35 8.90 -9.59 -9.73
N LEU A 36 7.60 -9.87 -9.68
CA LEU A 36 6.98 -10.80 -8.73
C LEU A 36 6.81 -12.20 -9.32
N ALA A 37 6.45 -12.28 -10.61
CA ALA A 37 6.23 -13.53 -11.29
C ALA A 37 6.42 -13.38 -12.79
N GLN A 38 6.73 -14.50 -13.42
CA GLN A 38 6.76 -14.66 -14.86
C GLN A 38 5.71 -15.71 -15.25
N LEU A 39 4.85 -15.37 -16.20
CA LEU A 39 3.85 -16.28 -16.74
C LEU A 39 4.15 -16.50 -18.23
N PRO A 40 4.30 -17.75 -18.70
CA PRO A 40 4.49 -17.99 -20.12
C PRO A 40 3.29 -17.45 -20.90
N ALA A 41 3.57 -16.87 -22.06
CA ALA A 41 2.51 -16.51 -22.99
C ALA A 41 1.89 -17.80 -23.57
N SER A 42 0.59 -17.76 -23.82
CA SER A 42 -0.14 -18.84 -24.48
C SER A 42 0.16 -18.91 -25.99
N GLY A 43 0.63 -17.80 -26.57
CA GLY A 43 1.07 -17.71 -27.97
C GLY A 43 -0.08 -17.74 -28.98
N VAL A 44 -1.32 -17.49 -28.55
CA VAL A 44 -2.49 -17.49 -29.44
C VAL A 44 -2.75 -16.12 -30.08
N TYR A 45 -3.09 -16.15 -31.37
CA TYR A 45 -3.43 -14.94 -32.16
C TYR A 45 -4.68 -14.22 -31.66
N GLN A 46 -5.62 -14.94 -31.06
CA GLN A 46 -6.89 -14.38 -30.58
C GLN A 46 -6.77 -13.73 -29.19
N GLY A 47 -5.57 -13.76 -28.60
CA GLY A 47 -5.32 -13.32 -27.23
C GLY A 47 -5.81 -14.33 -26.18
N ALA A 48 -5.47 -14.06 -24.93
CA ALA A 48 -5.78 -14.91 -23.79
C ALA A 48 -6.11 -14.07 -22.55
N SER A 49 -6.71 -14.72 -21.55
CA SER A 49 -7.00 -14.13 -20.25
C SER A 49 -6.09 -14.74 -19.20
N TYR A 50 -5.54 -13.88 -18.34
CA TYR A 50 -4.65 -14.30 -17.26
C TYR A 50 -5.12 -13.73 -15.94
N SER A 51 -4.71 -14.42 -14.88
CA SER A 51 -4.89 -13.94 -13.53
C SER A 51 -3.70 -14.30 -12.66
N TYR A 52 -3.35 -13.41 -11.73
CA TYR A 52 -2.31 -13.65 -10.76
C TYR A 52 -2.78 -13.20 -9.38
N SER A 53 -2.76 -14.12 -8.42
CA SER A 53 -3.10 -13.84 -7.03
C SER A 53 -1.87 -13.38 -6.27
N LEU A 54 -2.03 -12.26 -5.56
CA LEU A 54 -1.02 -11.61 -4.77
C LEU A 54 -1.42 -11.72 -3.30
N GLU A 55 -0.52 -12.26 -2.48
CA GLU A 55 -0.59 -12.06 -1.03
C GLU A 55 0.11 -10.74 -0.70
N SER A 56 -0.59 -9.62 -0.87
CA SER A 56 -0.03 -8.32 -0.46
C SER A 56 -0.42 -8.04 0.98
N ARG A 57 0.59 -7.93 1.85
CA ARG A 57 0.43 -7.40 3.20
C ARG A 57 0.47 -5.87 3.23
N GLN A 58 0.79 -5.22 2.12
CA GLN A 58 0.98 -3.78 2.07
C GLN A 58 -0.29 -3.04 1.69
N ALA A 59 -0.46 -1.89 2.34
CA ALA A 59 -1.65 -1.04 2.29
C ALA A 59 -2.03 -0.58 0.89
N SER A 60 -1.03 -0.25 0.06
CA SER A 60 -1.22 0.08 -1.35
C SER A 60 0.06 -0.16 -2.12
N CYS A 61 -0.06 -0.79 -3.28
CA CYS A 61 1.05 -0.93 -4.22
C CYS A 61 0.55 -0.66 -5.65
N TYR A 62 1.50 -0.31 -6.51
CA TYR A 62 1.34 -0.18 -7.94
C TYR A 62 1.74 -1.49 -8.61
N TYR A 63 0.99 -1.87 -9.64
CA TYR A 63 1.21 -3.08 -10.39
C TYR A 63 1.16 -2.78 -11.88
N ARG A 64 1.95 -3.51 -12.64
CA ARG A 64 1.87 -3.54 -14.10
C ARG A 64 2.22 -4.93 -14.60
N VAL A 65 1.79 -5.22 -15.82
CA VAL A 65 2.22 -6.40 -16.56
C VAL A 65 3.16 -5.94 -17.67
N VAL A 66 4.27 -6.63 -17.87
CA VAL A 66 5.22 -6.35 -18.94
C VAL A 66 5.25 -7.56 -19.87
N ALA A 67 4.88 -7.37 -21.13
CA ALA A 67 5.07 -8.39 -22.15
C ALA A 67 6.55 -8.40 -22.57
N VAL A 68 7.14 -9.58 -22.68
CA VAL A 68 8.50 -9.79 -23.14
C VAL A 68 8.48 -10.72 -24.34
N ASP A 69 9.10 -10.30 -25.45
CA ASP A 69 9.23 -11.13 -26.64
C ASP A 69 10.46 -12.05 -26.58
N TRP A 70 10.66 -12.84 -27.64
CA TRP A 70 11.78 -13.78 -27.75
C TRP A 70 13.15 -13.10 -27.90
N ASP A 71 13.17 -11.85 -28.32
CA ASP A 71 14.36 -11.02 -28.46
C ASP A 71 14.65 -10.19 -27.20
N GLY A 72 13.78 -10.26 -26.20
CA GLY A 72 13.89 -9.58 -24.91
C GLY A 72 13.35 -8.15 -24.90
N PHE A 73 12.64 -7.71 -25.95
CA PHE A 73 11.95 -6.43 -25.97
C PHE A 73 10.81 -6.41 -24.95
N ARG A 74 10.64 -5.28 -24.26
CA ARG A 74 9.75 -5.14 -23.10
C ARG A 74 8.66 -4.11 -23.39
N SER A 75 7.40 -4.53 -23.31
CA SER A 75 6.23 -3.68 -23.50
C SER A 75 5.38 -3.62 -22.23
N PRO A 76 5.51 -2.56 -21.40
CA PRO A 76 4.72 -2.44 -20.18
C PRO A 76 3.26 -2.03 -20.46
N SER A 77 2.33 -2.56 -19.68
CA SER A 77 0.95 -2.09 -19.60
C SER A 77 0.85 -0.75 -18.86
N SER A 78 -0.33 -0.15 -18.88
CA SER A 78 -0.71 0.87 -17.90
C SER A 78 -0.48 0.36 -16.48
N VAL A 79 -0.07 1.27 -15.60
CA VAL A 79 0.09 0.99 -14.17
C VAL A 79 -1.26 1.08 -13.48
N ILE A 80 -1.60 0.06 -12.70
CA ILE A 80 -2.79 0.07 -11.84
C ILE A 80 -2.36 0.13 -10.37
N ARG A 81 -3.13 0.84 -9.55
CA ARG A 81 -2.92 0.89 -8.11
C ARG A 81 -3.91 -0.07 -7.45
N ALA A 82 -3.41 -1.00 -6.64
CA ALA A 82 -4.26 -1.76 -5.74
C ALA A 82 -4.09 -1.21 -4.32
N SER A 83 -5.15 -0.61 -3.80
CA SER A 83 -5.29 -0.27 -2.39
C SER A 83 -6.07 -1.38 -1.71
N GLY A 84 -5.52 -1.95 -0.64
CA GLY A 84 -6.32 -2.84 0.21
C GLY A 84 -7.55 -2.09 0.70
N SER A 85 -8.73 -2.69 0.57
CA SER A 85 -9.93 -2.17 1.24
C SER A 85 -9.65 -2.09 2.74
N ALA A 86 -9.84 -0.91 3.30
CA ALA A 86 -9.34 -0.44 4.59
C ALA A 86 -7.86 -0.05 4.57
N VAL A 87 -7.56 1.18 4.17
CA VAL A 87 -6.65 1.99 4.99
C VAL A 87 -7.31 2.02 6.37
N PRO A 88 -6.81 1.26 7.36
CA PRO A 88 -7.45 1.19 8.64
C PRO A 88 -7.38 2.58 9.25
N ALA A 89 -8.54 3.08 9.66
CA ALA A 89 -8.58 4.23 10.53
C ALA A 89 -7.73 3.88 11.76
N LEU A 90 -6.73 4.71 12.07
CA LEU A 90 -6.08 4.65 13.37
C LEU A 90 -7.17 4.68 14.44
N SER A 91 -7.06 3.82 15.45
CA SER A 91 -7.92 3.95 16.62
C SER A 91 -7.27 4.96 17.56
N LEU A 92 -8.00 6.04 17.82
CA LEU A 92 -7.56 7.22 18.55
C LEU A 92 -8.32 7.29 19.87
N GLN A 93 -7.60 7.36 20.98
CA GLN A 93 -8.19 7.57 22.29
C GLN A 93 -7.49 8.76 22.94
N ALA A 94 -8.26 9.78 23.32
CA ALA A 94 -7.76 10.93 24.07
C ALA A 94 -8.39 10.92 25.46
N SER A 95 -7.57 11.17 26.47
CA SER A 95 -7.97 11.34 27.87
C SER A 95 -7.22 12.52 28.47
N GLU A 96 -7.49 12.87 29.73
CA GLU A 96 -6.85 14.00 30.40
C GLU A 96 -5.32 13.92 30.28
N GLY A 97 -4.74 14.86 29.52
CA GLY A 97 -3.31 14.97 29.30
C GLY A 97 -2.63 13.78 28.59
N ALA A 98 -3.39 12.93 27.89
CA ALA A 98 -2.82 11.77 27.18
C ALA A 98 -3.51 11.45 25.86
N LEU A 99 -2.70 11.04 24.88
CA LEU A 99 -3.12 10.56 23.58
C LEU A 99 -2.62 9.13 23.40
N ARG A 100 -3.52 8.21 23.04
CA ARG A 100 -3.22 6.83 22.70
C ARG A 100 -3.57 6.55 21.24
N LEU A 101 -2.60 6.03 20.50
CA LEU A 101 -2.73 5.59 19.11
C LEU A 101 -2.60 4.08 19.06
N ILE A 102 -3.49 3.43 18.31
CA ILE A 102 -3.44 1.99 18.05
C ILE A 102 -3.46 1.80 16.54
N ASN A 103 -2.57 0.94 16.04
CA ASN A 103 -2.56 0.51 14.65
C ASN A 103 -3.35 -0.82 14.52
N PRO A 104 -4.65 -0.80 14.16
CA PRO A 104 -5.41 -2.03 13.96
C PRO A 104 -5.14 -2.70 12.60
N SER A 105 -4.21 -2.17 11.81
CA SER A 105 -3.89 -2.70 10.48
C SER A 105 -3.08 -3.99 10.52
N SER A 106 -2.97 -4.60 9.34
CA SER A 106 -2.05 -5.71 9.05
C SER A 106 -0.66 -5.25 8.57
N PHE A 107 -0.37 -3.94 8.54
CA PHE A 107 0.89 -3.36 8.06
C PHE A 107 1.50 -2.31 9.00
N ASP A 108 2.74 -1.92 8.75
CA ASP A 108 3.36 -0.81 9.50
C ASP A 108 2.74 0.52 9.08
N VAL A 109 2.42 1.38 10.04
CA VAL A 109 1.91 2.73 9.79
C VAL A 109 2.93 3.74 10.28
N SER A 110 3.44 4.58 9.37
CA SER A 110 4.26 5.74 9.70
C SER A 110 3.35 6.94 9.98
N LEU A 111 3.52 7.57 11.13
CA LEU A 111 2.72 8.72 11.54
C LEU A 111 3.55 9.84 12.16
N ARG A 112 3.07 11.07 12.03
CA ARG A 112 3.59 12.27 12.69
C ARG A 112 2.47 12.91 13.49
N VAL A 113 2.81 13.44 14.67
CA VAL A 113 1.86 14.23 15.48
C VAL A 113 2.37 15.66 15.60
N SER A 114 1.51 16.62 15.29
CA SER A 114 1.82 18.05 15.35
C SER A 114 0.73 18.82 16.08
N THR A 115 1.05 20.00 16.60
CA THR A 115 0.05 20.95 17.09
C THR A 115 -0.60 21.69 15.91
N LEU A 116 -1.68 22.44 16.15
CA LEU A 116 -2.28 23.32 15.12
C LEU A 116 -1.31 24.38 14.55
N GLN A 117 -0.25 24.72 15.28
CA GLN A 117 0.77 25.67 14.82
C GLN A 117 1.83 25.00 13.92
N GLY A 118 1.68 23.71 13.62
CA GLY A 118 2.63 22.93 12.82
C GLY A 118 3.88 22.49 13.59
N GLN A 119 3.95 22.76 14.89
CA GLN A 119 5.05 22.27 15.72
C GLN A 119 4.91 20.75 15.88
N THR A 120 5.92 20.00 15.43
CA THR A 120 5.98 18.55 15.65
C THR A 120 6.00 18.29 17.16
N ALA A 121 4.90 17.75 17.67
CA ALA A 121 4.79 17.30 19.05
C ALA A 121 5.46 15.93 19.21
N ILE A 122 5.32 15.07 18.19
CA ILE A 122 5.92 13.74 18.16
C ILE A 122 6.40 13.45 16.73
N GLY A 123 7.68 13.10 16.60
CA GLY A 123 8.35 12.79 15.33
C GLY A 123 7.81 11.51 14.65
N PRO A 124 8.33 11.15 13.46
CA PRO A 124 7.78 10.03 12.72
C PRO A 124 7.90 8.74 13.54
N ILE A 125 6.75 8.16 13.89
CA ILE A 125 6.65 6.88 14.59
C ILE A 125 6.19 5.84 13.59
N ARG A 126 6.87 4.71 13.57
CA ARG A 126 6.36 3.50 12.92
C ARG A 126 5.65 2.65 13.95
N LEU A 127 4.35 2.45 13.77
CA LEU A 127 3.57 1.51 14.55
C LEU A 127 3.42 0.20 13.77
N ALA A 128 3.94 -0.89 14.33
CA ALA A 128 3.73 -2.23 13.79
C ALA A 128 2.24 -2.67 13.90
N PRO A 129 1.81 -3.68 13.15
CA PRO A 129 0.47 -4.26 13.25
C PRO A 129 0.09 -4.61 14.69
N GLY A 130 -1.05 -4.10 15.18
CA GLY A 130 -1.53 -4.32 16.55
C GLY A 130 -0.76 -3.56 17.64
N ALA A 131 0.30 -2.83 17.28
CA ALA A 131 1.03 -2.01 18.24
C ALA A 131 0.19 -0.81 18.69
N HIS A 132 0.48 -0.36 19.91
CA HIS A 132 -0.09 0.85 20.45
C HIS A 132 1.00 1.69 21.10
N SER A 133 0.74 2.97 21.21
CA SER A 133 1.61 3.90 21.89
C SER A 133 0.78 4.98 22.58
N THR A 134 1.23 5.38 23.75
CA THR A 134 0.58 6.37 24.59
C THR A 134 1.58 7.45 24.91
N TRP A 135 1.18 8.71 24.75
CA TRP A 135 2.01 9.87 25.05
C TRP A 135 1.27 10.78 26.00
N SER A 136 2.00 11.28 27.00
CA SER A 136 1.53 12.42 27.77
C SER A 136 1.72 13.68 26.93
N CYS A 137 0.66 14.47 26.82
CA CYS A 137 0.69 15.72 26.08
C CYS A 137 -0.27 16.72 26.76
N PRO A 138 0.05 18.02 26.80
CA PRO A 138 -0.84 19.02 27.38
C PRO A 138 -2.22 19.02 26.70
N PRO A 139 -3.28 19.48 27.40
CA PRO A 139 -4.57 19.76 26.78
C PRO A 139 -4.41 20.65 25.55
N GLY A 140 -5.06 20.28 24.46
CA GLY A 140 -4.88 20.97 23.20
C GLY A 140 -5.38 20.22 21.98
N VAL A 141 -5.14 20.81 20.81
CA VAL A 141 -5.54 20.24 19.53
C VAL A 141 -4.31 19.75 18.79
N TYR A 142 -4.38 18.47 18.38
CA TYR A 142 -3.31 17.78 17.69
C TYR A 142 -3.77 17.30 16.32
N LEU A 143 -2.88 17.38 15.35
CA LEU A 143 -3.01 16.83 14.00
C LEU A 143 -2.12 15.59 13.89
N ILE A 144 -2.74 14.44 13.61
CA ILE A 144 -2.05 13.18 13.37
C ILE A 144 -2.04 12.94 11.88
N GLN A 145 -0.87 13.00 11.27
CA GLN A 145 -0.66 12.76 9.85
C GLN A 145 -0.14 11.33 9.67
N VAL A 146 -0.85 10.52 8.91
CA VAL A 146 -0.36 9.23 8.41
C VAL A 146 0.41 9.52 7.15
N GLU A 147 1.70 9.16 7.09
CA GLU A 147 2.58 9.61 6.01
C GLU A 147 2.47 8.74 4.74
N GLU A 148 1.97 7.49 4.81
CA GLU A 148 1.85 6.58 3.65
C GLU A 148 0.80 5.47 3.85
N PRO A 149 0.24 4.86 2.79
CA PRO A 149 0.38 5.20 1.36
C PRO A 149 -0.74 6.14 0.87
N GLU A 150 -1.69 6.51 1.72
CA GLU A 150 -2.61 7.62 1.50
C GLU A 150 -2.47 8.57 2.68
N PRO A 151 -1.99 9.80 2.44
CA PRO A 151 -1.86 10.76 3.51
C PRO A 151 -3.25 11.06 4.09
N ARG A 152 -3.42 10.77 5.37
CA ARG A 152 -4.63 11.08 6.13
C ARG A 152 -4.28 11.92 7.32
N VAL A 153 -5.13 12.90 7.61
CA VAL A 153 -4.96 13.78 8.76
C VAL A 153 -6.16 13.60 9.68
N TYR A 154 -5.88 13.27 10.94
CA TYR A 154 -6.88 13.22 12.01
C TYR A 154 -6.67 14.43 12.91
N LYS A 155 -7.76 15.13 13.22
CA LYS A 155 -7.78 16.17 14.25
C LYS A 155 -8.28 15.55 15.54
N VAL A 156 -7.49 15.64 16.61
CA VAL A 156 -7.84 15.13 17.95
C VAL A 156 -7.75 16.26 18.96
N VAL A 157 -8.73 16.29 19.86
CA VAL A 157 -8.73 17.18 21.02
C VAL A 157 -8.35 16.34 22.23
N VAL A 158 -7.29 16.73 22.91
CA VAL A 158 -6.89 16.15 24.20
C VAL A 158 -7.43 17.07 25.29
N PRO A 159 -8.32 16.58 26.16
CA PRO A 159 -8.86 17.36 27.28
C PRO A 159 -7.82 17.60 28.38
#